data_AF-A0A399FWC1-F1
#
_entry.id   AF-A0A399FWC1-F1
#
_cell.length_a   1.000
_cell.length_b   1.000
_cell.length_c   1.000
_cell.angle_alpha   90.00
_cell.angle_beta   90.00
_cell.angle_gamma   90.00
#
_symmetry.space_group_name_H-M   'P 1'
#
loop_
_entity.id
_entity.type
_entity.pdbx_description
1 polymer ?
#
loop_
_entity_poly.entity_id
_entity_poly.type
_entity_poly.pdbx_seq_one_letter_code
_entity_poly.pdbx_strand_id
1 'polypeptide(L)' 'MVRNKLKLDKFYRKLMERENISHREALLIYEALHKEAVSLGIISSKNILDGLGIDLRIARAINGLT' A
#
# COMPACT_ATOMS: atom_id res chain seq x y z
N MET A 1 -16.06 4.79 9.07
CA MET A 1 -15.83 3.73 10.08
C MET A 1 -16.72 2.54 9.74
N VAL A 2 -16.18 1.33 9.53
CA VAL A 2 -17.00 0.17 9.15
C VAL A 2 -17.81 -0.30 10.36
N ARG A 3 -19.13 -0.39 10.20
CA ARG A 3 -20.07 -0.69 11.31
C ARG A 3 -20.00 -2.13 11.82
N ASN A 4 -19.54 -3.08 11.00
CA ASN A 4 -19.48 -4.50 11.37
C ASN A 4 -18.08 -5.06 11.13
N LYS A 5 -17.24 -4.94 12.15
CA LYS A 5 -15.86 -5.41 12.15
C LYS A 5 -15.75 -6.93 11.93
N LEU A 6 -16.59 -7.72 12.59
CA LEU A 6 -16.54 -9.19 12.51
C LEU A 6 -16.80 -9.72 11.09
N LYS A 7 -17.77 -9.14 10.38
CA LYS A 7 -18.07 -9.52 9.00
C LYS A 7 -16.93 -9.13 8.06
N LEU A 8 -16.30 -7.99 8.31
CA LEU A 8 -15.14 -7.50 7.56
C LEU A 8 -13.92 -8.41 7.77
N ASP A 9 -13.60 -8.75 9.01
CA ASP A 9 -12.48 -9.62 9.36
C ASP A 9 -12.65 -11.02 8.73
N LYS A 10 -13.88 -11.56 8.74
CA LYS A 10 -14.20 -12.85 8.11
C LYS A 10 -14.07 -12.80 6.58
N PHE A 11 -14.40 -11.66 5.96
CA PHE A 11 -14.20 -11.45 4.53
C PHE A 11 -12.71 -11.41 4.19
N TYR A 12 -11.92 -10.60 4.90
CA TYR A 12 -10.47 -10.52 4.66
C TYR A 12 -9.76 -11.84 4.89
N ARG A 13 -10.16 -12.61 5.92
CA ARG A 13 -9.57 -13.93 6.13
C ARG A 13 -9.82 -14.88 4.96
N LYS A 14 -11.05 -14.93 4.46
CA LYS A 14 -11.39 -15.70 3.26
C LYS A 14 -10.67 -15.20 2.00
N LEU A 15 -10.47 -13.89 1.91
CA LEU A 15 -9.73 -13.29 0.79
C LEU A 15 -8.26 -13.71 0.85
N MET A 16 -7.61 -13.59 2.01
CA MET A 16 -6.22 -14.03 2.21
C MET A 16 -6.03 -15.54 1.99
N GLU A 17 -7.00 -16.37 2.41
CA GLU A 17 -6.96 -17.81 2.15
C GLU A 17 -7.03 -18.13 0.64
N ARG A 18 -7.75 -17.31 -0.15
CA ARG A 18 -7.91 -17.49 -1.61
C ARG A 18 -6.78 -16.87 -2.40
N GLU A 19 -6.33 -15.68 -1.99
CA GLU A 19 -5.25 -14.90 -2.59
C GLU A 19 -3.93 -15.18 -1.87
N ASN A 20 -3.72 -16.42 -1.46
CA ASN A 20 -2.50 -16.86 -0.79
C ASN A 20 -1.36 -16.97 -1.82
N ILE A 21 -0.92 -15.82 -2.31
CA ILE A 21 0.23 -15.68 -3.21
C ILE A 21 1.50 -15.71 -2.37
N SER A 22 2.52 -16.39 -2.87
CA SER A 22 3.83 -16.32 -2.24
C SER A 22 4.37 -14.89 -2.30
N HIS A 23 5.23 -14.54 -1.35
CA HIS A 23 5.88 -13.24 -1.34
C HIS A 23 6.57 -12.91 -2.68
N ARG A 24 7.16 -13.91 -3.31
CA ARG A 24 7.82 -13.77 -4.62
C ARG A 24 6.84 -13.42 -5.73
N GLU A 25 5.67 -14.08 -5.77
CA GLU A 25 4.63 -13.78 -6.76
C GLU A 25 4.05 -12.39 -6.55
N ALA A 26 3.80 -12.01 -5.30
CA ALA A 26 3.35 -10.66 -4.95
C ALA A 26 4.35 -9.58 -5.42
N LEU A 27 5.65 -9.83 -5.21
CA LEU A 27 6.70 -8.92 -5.64
C LEU A 27 6.74 -8.78 -7.17
N LEU A 28 6.62 -9.86 -7.91
CA LEU A 28 6.59 -9.83 -9.38
C LEU A 28 5.40 -9.04 -9.92
N ILE A 29 4.22 -9.23 -9.32
CA ILE A 29 3.00 -8.48 -9.68
C ILE A 29 3.21 -6.99 -9.40
N TYR A 30 3.74 -6.65 -8.21
CA TYR A 30 4.04 -5.28 -7.84
C TYR A 30 5.01 -4.62 -8.83
N GLU A 31 6.13 -5.28 -9.16
CA GLU A 31 7.12 -4.75 -10.09
C GLU A 31 6.53 -4.48 -11.49
N ALA A 32 5.68 -5.37 -11.97
CA ALA A 32 4.99 -5.21 -13.25
C ALA A 32 4.06 -4.00 -13.25
N LEU A 33 3.21 -3.87 -12.22
CA LEU A 33 2.29 -2.74 -12.07
C LEU A 33 3.05 -1.41 -11.88
N HIS A 34 4.14 -1.44 -11.12
CA HIS A 34 4.99 -0.27 -10.91
C HIS A 34 5.63 0.20 -12.22
N LYS A 35 6.18 -0.73 -13.02
CA LYS A 35 6.74 -0.40 -14.35
C LYS A 35 5.70 0.24 -15.27
N GLU A 36 4.48 -0.29 -15.29
CA GLU A 36 3.37 0.26 -16.07
C GLU A 36 3.00 1.67 -15.59
N ALA A 37 2.84 1.87 -14.29
CA ALA A 37 2.51 3.17 -13.72
C ALA A 37 3.60 4.22 -13.99
N VAL A 38 4.87 3.82 -14.02
CA VAL A 38 5.99 4.68 -14.44
C VAL A 38 5.92 5.00 -15.93
N SER A 39 5.63 4.00 -16.77
CA SER A 39 5.46 4.19 -18.23
C SER A 39 4.32 5.16 -18.55
N LEU A 40 3.22 5.09 -17.80
CA LEU A 40 2.07 5.98 -17.91
C LEU A 40 2.34 7.38 -17.32
N GLY A 41 3.49 7.61 -16.68
CA GLY A 41 3.84 8.87 -16.03
C GLY A 41 3.01 9.19 -14.79
N ILE A 42 2.21 8.23 -14.31
CA ILE A 42 1.40 8.38 -13.09
C ILE A 42 2.31 8.40 -11.86
N ILE A 43 3.34 7.56 -11.87
CA ILE A 43 4.37 7.51 -10.85
C ILE A 43 5.67 7.99 -11.49
N SER A 44 6.23 9.08 -10.98
CA SER A 44 7.57 9.47 -11.43
C SER A 44 8.58 8.57 -10.74
N SER A 45 9.52 8.00 -11.51
CA SER A 45 10.72 7.34 -10.95
C SER A 45 11.58 8.29 -10.12
N LYS A 46 11.29 9.59 -10.17
CA LYS A 46 12.18 10.64 -9.71
C LYS A 46 12.25 10.77 -8.21
N ASN A 47 11.33 10.21 -7.41
CA ASN A 47 11.52 10.05 -5.97
C ASN A 47 10.33 9.32 -5.33
N ILE A 48 10.46 8.01 -5.13
CA ILE A 48 9.56 7.25 -4.22
C ILE A 48 9.57 7.89 -2.80
N LEU A 49 10.66 8.58 -2.47
CA LEU A 49 10.88 9.28 -1.19
C LEU A 49 10.26 10.69 -1.11
N ASP A 50 9.81 11.29 -2.22
CA ASP A 50 9.25 12.65 -2.20
C ASP A 50 7.92 12.70 -1.45
N GLY A 51 7.13 11.62 -1.50
CA GLY A 51 5.91 11.46 -0.69
C GLY A 51 6.20 11.11 0.77
N LEU A 52 7.25 10.33 1.01
CA LEU A 52 7.61 9.84 2.35
C LEU A 52 7.93 10.98 3.32
N GLY A 53 8.59 12.03 2.84
CA GLY A 53 8.89 13.21 3.66
C GLY A 53 7.64 13.98 4.10
N ILE A 54 6.62 14.02 3.25
CA ILE A 54 5.32 14.64 3.57
C ILE A 54 4.57 13.78 4.58
N ASP A 55 4.54 12.46 4.36
CA ASP A 55 3.88 11.51 5.27
C ASP A 55 4.53 11.50 6.65
N LEU A 56 5.87 11.56 6.72
CA LEU A 56 6.63 11.72 7.97
C LEU A 56 6.31 13.05 8.68
N ARG A 57 6.17 14.15 7.94
CA ARG A 57 5.78 15.45 8.50
C ARG A 57 4.37 15.40 9.09
N ILE A 58 3.42 14.82 8.38
CA ILE A 58 2.05 14.64 8.85
C ILE A 58 2.03 13.75 10.09
N ALA A 59 2.76 12.62 10.07
CA ALA A 59 2.87 11.72 11.19
C ALA A 59 3.50 12.40 12.43
N ARG A 60 4.55 13.21 12.26
CA ARG A 60 5.13 13.99 13.38
C ARG A 60 4.14 15.01 13.96
N ALA A 61 3.41 15.71 13.10
CA ALA A 61 2.39 16.67 13.55
C ALA A 61 1.23 16.00 14.31
N ILE A 62 0.75 14.85 13.83
CA ILE A 62 -0.30 14.06 14.50
C ILE A 62 0.18 13.52 15.84
N ASN A 63 1.43 13.06 15.91
CA ASN A 63 1.99 12.48 17.13
C ASN A 63 2.57 13.53 18.11
N GLY A 64 2.46 14.83 17.80
CA GLY A 64 3.00 15.90 18.65
C GLY A 64 4.52 15.88 18.79
N LEU A 65 5.23 15.20 17.88
CA LEU A 65 6.68 15.07 17.87
C LEU A 65 7.29 16.25 17.10
N THR A 66 7.37 17.42 17.75
CA THR A 66 8.13 18.58 17.25
C THR A 66 9.62 18.27 17.15
#